data_AF-A0A9N8EIQ5-F1
#
_entry.id   AF-A0A9N8EIQ5-F1
#
_cell.length_a   1.000
_cell.length_b   1.000
_cell.length_c   1.000
_cell.angle_alpha   90.00
_cell.angle_beta   90.00
_cell.angle_gamma   90.00
#
_symmetry.space_group_name_H-M   'P 1'
#
loop_
_entity.id
_entity.type
_entity.pdbx_description
1 polymer ?
#
loop_
_entity_poly.entity_id
_entity_poly.type
_entity_poly.pdbx_seq_one_letter_code
_entity_poly.pdbx_strand_id
1 'polypeptide(L)'
;MTNDPLATVFQLVDSVVEVYLSTVIQPFLKFHEIFYNQLNVVLRTFMDTNKDKIPDWCTANFITYARTVLVVPCMIFISWGWYLLPSLIVLLVDFGDFLDGVAARFWIDVLKERQEKKEDGGDNNITKRPSSPTSDASFEFVSKGSPHVIEAWGVNHRAKTYGGFVDAVCDKAFVVPCWIMLLHQVANAGYFRWIQYFILFWLILAEVSSACIRFRAYYTSTGVASPKVEGFDFSTSAVKADHVGKAKQTFEMVGTALYVIPLTTYFGLALLSLAVPLAYESVRRKVKKRVMYVLADNDALDHKVIKFWMQAKGMGSKLIVGVTDPKKADMILNACSTACVDEVIAEAPAKADKKFLEQYDIAYVLSLSAQAPFVTDEVLHADCCLVIGDDAVVRPLKPKTEHTD
;
A
#
# COMPACT_ATOMS: atom_id res chain seq x y z
N MET A 1 -21.79 23.57 -11.94
CA MET A 1 -21.41 22.80 -10.74
C MET A 1 -22.40 23.15 -9.64
N THR A 2 -23.35 22.26 -9.37
CA THR A 2 -24.23 22.38 -8.21
C THR A 2 -23.39 22.15 -6.96
N ASN A 3 -23.41 23.08 -6.01
CA ASN A 3 -22.80 22.88 -4.69
C ASN A 3 -23.52 21.73 -4.01
N ASP A 4 -22.96 20.52 -4.12
CA ASP A 4 -23.44 19.37 -3.38
C ASP A 4 -23.13 19.58 -1.89
N PRO A 5 -24.14 19.76 -1.02
CA PRO A 5 -23.91 20.01 0.40
C PRO A 5 -23.11 18.88 1.05
N LEU A 6 -23.21 17.64 0.56
CA LEU A 6 -22.41 16.52 1.07
C LEU A 6 -20.93 16.69 0.72
N ALA A 7 -20.62 17.17 -0.49
CA ALA A 7 -19.24 17.46 -0.89
C ALA A 7 -18.62 18.54 0.02
N THR A 8 -19.38 19.58 0.37
CA THR A 8 -18.93 20.61 1.32
C THR A 8 -18.67 20.04 2.71
N VAL A 9 -19.54 19.15 3.22
CA VAL A 9 -19.33 18.49 4.52
C VAL A 9 -18.07 17.62 4.50
N PHE A 10 -17.84 16.83 3.45
CA PHE A 10 -16.63 16.01 3.33
C PHE A 10 -15.36 16.86 3.23
N GLN A 11 -15.40 17.97 2.50
CA GLN A 11 -14.28 18.92 2.46
C GLN A 11 -13.98 19.50 3.84
N LEU A 12 -15.00 19.85 4.62
CA LEU A 12 -14.82 20.33 5.98
C LEU A 12 -14.19 19.27 6.88
N VAL A 13 -14.69 18.02 6.83
CA VAL A 13 -14.12 16.89 7.58
C VAL A 13 -12.65 16.67 7.19
N ASP A 14 -12.35 16.70 5.89
CA ASP A 14 -10.99 16.57 5.37
C ASP A 14 -10.06 17.67 5.90
N SER A 15 -10.50 18.93 5.90
CA SER A 15 -9.74 20.04 6.47
C SER A 15 -9.50 19.89 7.97
N VAL A 16 -10.52 19.46 8.73
CA VAL A 16 -10.38 19.23 10.19
C VAL A 16 -9.37 18.11 10.46
N VAL A 17 -9.44 17.01 9.71
CA VAL A 17 -8.49 15.90 9.85
C VAL A 17 -7.07 16.33 9.48
N GLU A 18 -6.91 17.14 8.42
CA GLU A 18 -5.60 17.65 8.02
C GLU A 18 -4.98 18.57 9.09
N VAL A 19 -5.78 19.47 9.68
CA VAL A 19 -5.34 20.29 10.81
C VAL A 19 -4.97 19.41 12.00
N TYR A 20 -5.76 18.39 12.31
CA TYR A 20 -5.46 17.45 13.39
C TYR A 20 -4.13 16.69 13.17
N LEU A 21 -3.90 16.18 11.95
CA LEU A 21 -2.68 15.45 11.61
C LEU A 21 -1.43 16.33 11.70
N SER A 22 -1.54 17.57 11.22
CA SER A 22 -0.43 18.52 11.21
C SER A 22 -0.12 19.11 12.59
N THR A 23 -1.12 19.27 13.45
CA THR A 23 -0.93 19.93 14.76
C THR A 23 -0.79 18.95 15.92
N VAL A 24 -1.73 18.01 16.06
CA VAL A 24 -1.81 17.12 17.23
C VAL A 24 -0.92 15.90 17.05
N ILE A 25 -0.95 15.27 15.87
CA ILE A 25 -0.27 13.99 15.65
C ILE A 25 1.20 14.16 15.26
N GLN A 26 1.56 15.22 14.54
CA GLN A 26 2.93 15.42 14.04
C GLN A 26 4.02 15.30 15.12
N PRO A 27 3.86 15.85 16.35
CA PRO A 27 4.84 15.64 17.42
C PRO A 27 4.97 14.17 17.83
N PHE A 28 3.84 13.45 17.94
CA PHE A 28 3.84 12.02 18.28
C PHE A 28 4.51 11.17 17.20
N LEU A 29 4.32 11.50 15.91
CA LEU A 29 4.97 10.78 14.82
C LEU A 29 6.50 10.84 14.94
N LYS A 30 7.06 11.98 15.36
CA LYS A 30 8.53 12.10 15.56
C LYS A 30 9.02 11.17 16.68
N PHE A 31 8.32 11.14 17.81
CA PHE A 31 8.69 10.25 18.93
C PHE A 31 8.49 8.78 18.58
N HIS A 32 7.39 8.46 17.91
CA HIS A 32 7.07 7.11 17.45
C HIS A 32 8.13 6.61 16.46
N GLU A 33 8.58 7.45 15.53
CA GLU A 33 9.64 7.12 14.58
C GLU A 33 10.97 6.80 15.29
N ILE A 34 11.37 7.61 16.28
CA ILE A 34 12.58 7.36 17.08
C ILE A 34 12.47 6.02 17.81
N PHE A 35 11.34 5.78 18.50
CA PHE A 35 11.10 4.53 19.20
C PHE A 35 11.13 3.32 18.24
N TYR A 36 10.44 3.42 17.11
CA TYR A 36 10.34 2.38 16.10
C TYR A 36 11.71 2.04 15.50
N ASN A 37 12.53 3.06 15.21
CA ASN A 37 13.89 2.87 14.70
C ASN A 37 14.78 2.17 15.73
N GLN A 38 14.70 2.56 17.02
CA GLN A 38 15.45 1.89 18.08
C GLN A 38 15.00 0.44 18.26
N LEU A 39 13.70 0.18 18.27
CA LEU A 39 13.14 -1.17 18.39
C LEU A 39 13.61 -2.07 17.23
N ASN A 40 13.55 -1.56 16.00
CA ASN A 40 14.05 -2.27 14.82
C ASN A 40 15.53 -2.61 14.94
N VAL A 41 16.37 -1.68 15.39
CA VAL A 41 17.81 -1.93 15.59
C VAL A 41 18.00 -3.05 16.60
N VAL A 42 17.34 -3.00 17.76
CA VAL A 42 17.47 -4.03 18.81
C VAL A 42 17.02 -5.40 18.30
N LEU A 43 15.83 -5.49 17.68
CA LEU A 43 15.30 -6.74 17.15
C LEU A 43 16.20 -7.29 16.04
N ARG A 44 16.68 -6.41 15.16
CA ARG A 44 17.54 -6.82 14.05
C ARG A 44 18.88 -7.33 14.55
N THR A 45 19.54 -6.59 15.45
CA THR A 45 20.79 -7.03 16.09
C THR A 45 20.60 -8.36 16.81
N PHE A 46 19.48 -8.57 17.51
CA PHE A 46 19.19 -9.84 18.14
C PHE A 46 19.07 -10.98 17.13
N MET A 47 18.37 -10.77 16.01
CA MET A 47 18.23 -11.77 14.95
C MET A 47 19.57 -12.10 14.27
N ASP A 48 20.34 -11.07 13.92
CA ASP A 48 21.66 -11.25 13.29
C ASP A 48 22.64 -11.98 14.23
N THR A 49 22.63 -11.65 15.52
CA THR A 49 23.47 -12.33 16.55
C THR A 49 23.10 -13.81 16.72
N ASN A 50 21.84 -14.17 16.49
CA ASN A 50 21.33 -15.54 16.66
C ASN A 50 21.00 -16.22 15.33
N LYS A 51 21.56 -15.74 14.22
CA LYS A 51 21.21 -16.16 12.86
C LYS A 51 21.22 -17.67 12.66
N ASP A 52 22.22 -18.37 13.19
CA ASP A 52 22.35 -19.83 13.06
C ASP A 52 21.39 -20.63 13.95
N LYS A 53 20.72 -19.96 14.91
CA LYS A 53 19.77 -20.57 15.85
C LYS A 53 18.31 -20.33 15.45
N ILE A 54 18.05 -19.41 14.53
CA ILE A 54 16.69 -19.09 14.09
C ILE A 54 16.26 -20.14 13.06
N PRO A 55 15.21 -20.92 13.33
CA PRO A 55 14.78 -21.94 12.39
C PRO A 55 14.13 -21.32 11.15
N ASP A 56 14.32 -21.94 9.97
CA ASP A 56 13.80 -21.47 8.68
C ASP A 56 12.26 -21.32 8.65
N TRP A 57 11.52 -21.99 9.55
CA TRP A 57 10.06 -21.83 9.67
C TRP A 57 9.63 -20.54 10.37
N CYS A 58 10.54 -19.85 11.10
CA CYS A 58 10.28 -18.59 11.79
C CYS A 58 10.24 -17.42 10.81
N THR A 59 9.26 -17.46 9.91
CA THR A 59 9.04 -16.47 8.85
C THR A 59 8.07 -15.39 9.30
N ALA A 60 8.01 -14.27 8.57
CA ALA A 60 7.00 -13.23 8.80
C ALA A 60 5.58 -13.80 8.82
N ASN A 61 5.23 -14.64 7.83
CA ASN A 61 3.92 -15.30 7.75
C ASN A 61 3.59 -16.16 8.99
N PHE A 62 4.58 -16.83 9.58
CA PHE A 62 4.38 -17.61 10.80
C PHE A 62 4.03 -16.70 11.98
N ILE A 63 4.78 -15.61 12.15
CA ILE A 63 4.52 -14.62 13.20
C ILE A 63 3.14 -14.00 13.00
N THR A 64 2.79 -13.65 11.75
CA THR A 64 1.49 -13.15 11.35
C THR A 64 0.34 -14.09 11.73
N TYR A 65 0.52 -15.38 11.46
CA TYR A 65 -0.47 -16.39 11.82
C TYR A 65 -0.59 -16.55 13.34
N ALA A 66 0.55 -16.60 14.05
CA ALA A 66 0.59 -16.73 15.50
C ALA A 66 -0.17 -15.59 16.19
N ARG A 67 0.07 -14.34 15.79
CA ARG A 67 -0.66 -13.18 16.34
C ARG A 67 -2.15 -13.21 16.01
N THR A 68 -2.54 -13.73 14.84
CA THR A 68 -3.95 -13.86 14.47
C THR A 68 -4.65 -14.86 15.38
N VAL A 69 -4.02 -16.01 15.64
CA VAL A 69 -4.56 -17.05 16.52
C VAL A 69 -4.76 -16.54 17.95
N LEU A 70 -3.96 -15.58 18.42
CA LEU A 70 -4.10 -14.97 19.74
C LEU A 70 -5.44 -14.22 19.94
N VAL A 71 -6.21 -13.94 18.88
CA VAL A 71 -7.55 -13.36 19.00
C VAL A 71 -8.47 -14.25 19.82
N VAL A 72 -8.38 -15.58 19.65
CA VAL A 72 -9.24 -16.55 20.32
C VAL A 72 -9.05 -16.54 21.84
N PRO A 73 -7.83 -16.77 22.39
CA PRO A 73 -7.62 -16.68 23.83
C PRO A 73 -7.89 -15.27 24.37
N CYS A 74 -7.58 -14.20 23.62
CA CYS A 74 -7.93 -12.83 24.01
C CYS A 74 -9.44 -12.68 24.25
N MET A 75 -10.26 -13.14 23.30
CA MET A 75 -11.72 -13.10 23.41
C MET A 75 -12.26 -13.94 24.56
N ILE A 76 -11.72 -15.14 24.75
CA ILE A 76 -12.11 -16.01 25.87
C ILE A 76 -11.83 -15.34 27.21
N PHE A 77 -10.63 -14.79 27.41
CA PHE A 77 -10.28 -14.14 28.67
C PHE A 77 -11.11 -12.88 28.95
N ILE A 78 -11.40 -12.08 27.92
CA ILE A 78 -12.32 -10.95 28.06
C ILE A 78 -13.71 -11.46 28.47
N SER A 79 -14.22 -12.53 27.85
CA SER A 79 -15.52 -13.11 28.19
C SER A 79 -15.59 -13.63 29.64
N TRP A 80 -14.46 -14.06 30.21
CA TRP A 80 -14.34 -14.49 31.60
C TRP A 80 -14.15 -13.31 32.59
N GLY A 81 -14.17 -12.07 32.10
CA GLY A 81 -13.96 -10.88 32.92
C GLY A 81 -12.52 -10.70 33.40
N TRP A 82 -11.55 -11.33 32.72
CA TRP A 82 -10.14 -11.07 32.96
C TRP A 82 -9.73 -9.84 32.16
N TYR A 83 -8.94 -8.97 32.78
CA TYR A 83 -8.58 -7.69 32.15
C TYR A 83 -7.09 -7.59 31.81
N LEU A 84 -6.22 -8.03 32.71
CA LEU A 84 -4.77 -7.90 32.54
C LEU A 84 -4.23 -8.81 31.44
N LEU A 85 -4.65 -10.08 31.44
CA LEU A 85 -4.17 -11.05 30.45
C LEU A 85 -4.54 -10.67 29.00
N PRO A 86 -5.80 -10.34 28.68
CA PRO A 86 -6.13 -9.88 27.33
C PRO A 86 -5.45 -8.57 26.95
N SER A 87 -5.26 -7.63 27.90
CA SER A 87 -4.46 -6.43 27.65
C SER A 87 -3.01 -6.77 27.25
N LEU A 88 -2.38 -7.74 27.93
CA LEU A 88 -1.04 -8.20 27.57
C LEU A 88 -1.01 -8.90 26.21
N ILE A 89 -2.04 -9.68 25.88
CA ILE A 89 -2.16 -10.32 24.57
C ILE A 89 -2.27 -9.28 23.45
N VAL A 90 -3.08 -8.23 23.63
CA VAL A 90 -3.19 -7.13 22.66
C VAL A 90 -1.82 -6.46 22.44
N LEU A 91 -1.09 -6.14 23.50
CA LEU A 91 0.27 -5.57 23.38
C LEU A 91 1.26 -6.54 22.71
N LEU A 92 1.15 -7.84 23.00
CA LEU A 92 1.98 -8.87 22.37
C LEU A 92 1.69 -8.98 20.87
N VAL A 93 0.43 -8.81 20.45
CA VAL A 93 0.05 -8.80 19.03
C VAL A 93 0.62 -7.57 18.31
N ASP A 94 0.59 -6.39 18.94
CA ASP A 94 1.24 -5.19 18.41
C ASP A 94 2.75 -5.38 18.28
N PHE A 95 3.38 -5.98 19.29
CA PHE A 95 4.79 -6.34 19.21
C PHE A 95 5.09 -7.37 18.10
N GLY A 96 4.18 -8.33 17.90
CA GLY A 96 4.28 -9.33 16.83
C GLY A 96 4.27 -8.72 15.43
N ASP A 97 3.47 -7.67 15.22
CA ASP A 97 3.49 -6.89 13.97
C ASP A 97 4.83 -6.21 13.72
N PHE A 98 5.49 -5.69 14.77
CA PHE A 98 6.84 -5.18 14.62
C PHE A 98 7.85 -6.28 14.28
N LEU A 99 7.72 -7.43 14.94
CA LEU A 99 8.63 -8.55 14.77
C LEU A 99 8.54 -9.16 13.38
N ASP A 100 7.34 -9.30 12.80
CA ASP A 100 7.19 -9.90 11.47
C ASP A 100 7.83 -9.05 10.36
N GLY A 101 7.75 -7.71 10.46
CA GLY A 101 8.39 -6.80 9.53
C GLY A 101 9.92 -6.87 9.61
N VAL A 102 10.47 -7.08 10.80
CA VAL A 102 11.91 -7.32 10.99
C VAL A 102 12.30 -8.69 10.43
N ALA A 103 11.50 -9.73 10.72
CA ALA A 103 11.74 -11.08 10.23
C ALA A 103 11.68 -11.17 8.69
N ALA A 104 10.77 -10.44 8.05
CA ALA A 104 10.69 -10.34 6.60
C ALA A 104 12.00 -9.80 6.00
N ARG A 105 12.52 -8.69 6.54
CA ARG A 105 13.80 -8.10 6.10
C ARG A 105 14.99 -9.02 6.37
N PHE A 106 15.03 -9.64 7.55
CA PHE A 106 16.07 -10.59 7.91
C PHE A 106 16.15 -11.74 6.90
N TRP A 107 15.03 -12.39 6.58
CA TRP A 107 15.04 -13.52 5.65
C TRP A 107 15.38 -13.11 4.22
N ILE A 108 15.02 -11.90 3.78
CA ILE A 108 15.46 -11.36 2.48
C ILE A 108 16.98 -11.31 2.40
N ASP A 109 17.64 -10.76 3.43
CA ASP A 109 19.10 -10.65 3.46
C ASP A 109 19.78 -12.03 3.54
N VAL A 110 19.25 -12.93 4.37
CA VAL A 110 19.76 -14.31 4.48
C VAL A 110 19.63 -15.06 3.16
N LEU A 111 18.51 -14.90 2.44
CA LEU A 111 18.32 -15.51 1.12
C LEU A 111 19.31 -14.95 0.10
N LYS A 112 19.56 -13.64 0.12
CA LYS A 112 20.52 -12.98 -0.76
C LYS A 112 21.94 -13.51 -0.51
N GLU A 113 22.38 -13.57 0.74
CA GLU A 113 23.69 -14.15 1.08
C GLU A 113 23.82 -15.63 0.70
N ARG A 114 22.75 -16.42 0.86
CA ARG A 114 22.72 -17.83 0.45
C ARG A 114 22.81 -17.99 -1.07
N GLN A 115 22.32 -17.01 -1.84
CA GLN A 115 22.45 -16.98 -3.31
C GLN A 115 23.87 -16.61 -3.72
N GLU A 116 24.45 -15.55 -3.14
CA GLU A 116 25.82 -15.11 -3.40
C GLU A 116 26.83 -16.24 -3.11
N LYS A 117 26.70 -16.94 -1.97
CA LYS A 117 27.55 -18.10 -1.64
C LYS A 117 27.45 -19.27 -2.61
N LYS A 118 26.31 -19.44 -3.30
CA LYS A 118 26.14 -20.50 -4.31
C LYS A 118 26.80 -20.12 -5.63
N GLU A 119 26.82 -18.83 -5.97
CA GLU A 119 27.48 -18.31 -7.17
C GLU A 119 29.01 -18.39 -7.03
N ASP A 120 29.55 -18.17 -5.82
CA ASP A 120 30.99 -18.28 -5.54
C ASP A 120 31.49 -19.73 -5.38
N GLY A 121 30.58 -20.70 -5.16
CA GLY A 121 30.90 -22.04 -4.67
C GLY A 121 30.95 -23.18 -5.69
N GLY A 122 30.51 -23.01 -6.94
CA GLY A 122 30.61 -24.10 -7.92
C GLY A 122 29.81 -23.97 -9.21
N ASP A 123 30.52 -24.27 -10.30
CA ASP A 123 30.09 -24.50 -11.70
C ASP A 123 29.57 -23.33 -12.53
N ASN A 124 30.47 -22.85 -13.41
CA ASN A 124 30.23 -21.99 -14.58
C ASN A 124 29.29 -22.59 -15.64
N ASN A 125 28.43 -23.56 -15.30
CA ASN A 125 27.60 -24.30 -16.24
C ASN A 125 26.10 -24.35 -15.88
N ILE A 126 25.64 -23.51 -14.96
CA ILE A 126 24.20 -23.40 -14.66
C ILE A 126 23.69 -22.03 -15.12
N THR A 127 22.91 -22.07 -16.21
CA THR A 127 22.03 -21.00 -16.70
C THR A 127 21.36 -20.26 -15.55
N LYS A 128 21.60 -18.94 -15.51
CA LYS A 128 21.01 -17.94 -14.60
C LYS A 128 19.57 -18.28 -14.20
N ARG A 129 19.33 -18.43 -12.90
CA ARG A 129 17.99 -18.37 -12.29
C ARG A 129 17.77 -16.95 -11.74
N PRO A 130 16.52 -16.46 -11.70
CA PRO A 130 16.25 -15.04 -11.63
C PRO A 130 16.53 -14.45 -10.25
N SER A 131 16.96 -13.19 -10.32
CA SER A 131 17.25 -12.25 -9.26
C SER A 131 16.10 -12.04 -8.26
N SER A 132 16.52 -11.65 -7.05
CA SER A 132 15.80 -10.99 -5.95
C SER A 132 14.33 -10.58 -6.16
N PRO A 133 13.45 -10.66 -5.14
CA PRO A 133 12.03 -10.26 -5.23
C PRO A 133 11.78 -8.78 -5.53
N THR A 134 12.80 -7.92 -5.51
CA THR A 134 12.65 -6.45 -5.53
C THR A 134 13.34 -5.74 -6.69
N SER A 135 14.10 -6.43 -7.53
CA SER A 135 14.63 -5.87 -8.78
C SER A 135 13.96 -6.61 -9.93
N ASP A 136 13.18 -5.87 -10.72
CA ASP A 136 12.40 -6.31 -11.88
C ASP A 136 13.04 -7.54 -12.55
N ALA A 137 12.57 -8.73 -12.16
CA ALA A 137 12.97 -9.96 -12.82
C ALA A 137 12.44 -9.81 -14.25
N SER A 138 13.32 -9.40 -15.17
CA SER A 138 13.09 -9.53 -16.59
C SER A 138 12.51 -10.92 -16.78
N PHE A 139 11.30 -10.99 -17.31
CA PHE A 139 10.67 -12.25 -17.67
C PHE A 139 11.48 -12.80 -18.85
N GLU A 140 12.66 -13.34 -18.58
CA GLU A 140 13.52 -13.92 -19.59
C GLU A 140 12.86 -15.21 -20.05
N PHE A 141 12.27 -15.14 -21.23
CA PHE A 141 11.74 -16.32 -21.90
C PHE A 141 12.91 -17.23 -22.26
N VAL A 142 13.07 -18.32 -21.52
CA VAL A 142 14.02 -19.38 -21.85
C VAL A 142 13.32 -20.36 -22.77
N SER A 143 13.61 -20.29 -24.07
CA SER A 143 13.15 -21.30 -25.02
C SER A 143 13.81 -22.65 -24.69
N LYS A 144 13.01 -23.63 -24.28
CA LYS A 144 13.48 -24.99 -23.96
C LYS A 144 13.42 -25.96 -25.15
N GLY A 145 13.06 -25.48 -26.34
CA GLY A 145 12.87 -26.33 -27.54
C GLY A 145 11.75 -27.37 -27.42
N SER A 146 10.95 -27.32 -26.35
CA SER A 146 9.83 -28.22 -26.07
C SER A 146 8.63 -27.44 -25.51
N PRO A 147 7.39 -27.88 -25.77
CA PRO A 147 6.20 -27.26 -25.18
C PRO A 147 6.29 -27.28 -23.65
N HIS A 148 6.14 -26.12 -23.02
CA HIS A 148 6.11 -25.99 -21.57
C HIS A 148 5.15 -24.87 -21.16
N VAL A 149 4.63 -24.98 -19.94
CA VAL A 149 3.68 -24.01 -19.38
C VAL A 149 4.45 -22.83 -18.80
N ILE A 150 4.05 -21.62 -19.16
CA ILE A 150 4.55 -20.37 -18.59
C ILE A 150 3.41 -19.72 -17.84
N GLU A 151 3.62 -19.42 -16.56
CA GLU A 151 2.63 -18.73 -15.76
C GLU A 151 2.45 -17.28 -16.22
N ALA A 152 1.20 -16.83 -16.31
CA ALA A 152 0.89 -15.44 -16.59
C ALA A 152 1.40 -14.51 -15.47
N TRP A 153 1.74 -13.26 -15.81
CA TRP A 153 2.20 -12.25 -14.86
C TRP A 153 1.29 -12.11 -13.63
N GLY A 154 -0.03 -12.06 -13.84
CA GLY A 154 -1.00 -11.97 -12.74
C GLY A 154 -1.03 -13.18 -11.81
N VAL A 155 -0.66 -14.38 -12.25
CA VAL A 155 -0.58 -15.58 -11.39
C VAL A 155 0.68 -15.50 -10.53
N ASN A 156 1.83 -15.29 -11.17
CA ASN A 156 3.12 -15.21 -10.50
C ASN A 156 3.17 -14.04 -9.49
N HIS A 157 2.65 -12.87 -9.87
CA HIS A 157 2.59 -11.71 -8.98
C HIS A 157 1.71 -11.99 -7.75
N ARG A 158 0.51 -12.55 -7.92
CA ARG A 158 -0.37 -12.88 -6.80
C ARG A 158 0.24 -13.90 -5.87
N ALA A 159 0.95 -14.90 -6.40
CA ALA A 159 1.68 -15.87 -5.58
C ALA A 159 2.78 -15.18 -4.74
N LYS A 160 3.54 -14.26 -5.35
CA LYS A 160 4.60 -13.48 -4.67
C LYS A 160 4.06 -12.53 -3.61
N THR A 161 2.92 -11.89 -3.85
CA THR A 161 2.34 -10.89 -2.93
C THR A 161 1.34 -11.48 -1.94
N TYR A 162 1.05 -12.78 -2.01
CA TYR A 162 0.08 -13.44 -1.14
C TYR A 162 0.41 -13.28 0.34
N GLY A 163 1.69 -13.39 0.72
CA GLY A 163 2.11 -13.20 2.12
C GLY A 163 1.73 -11.82 2.67
N GLY A 164 2.03 -10.75 1.91
CA GLY A 164 1.65 -9.39 2.28
C GLY A 164 0.13 -9.15 2.27
N PHE A 165 -0.62 -9.87 1.43
CA PHE A 165 -2.07 -9.85 1.47
C PHE A 165 -2.63 -10.53 2.73
N VAL A 166 -2.11 -11.70 3.10
CA VAL A 166 -2.53 -12.42 4.32
C VAL A 166 -2.23 -11.59 5.56
N ASP A 167 -1.01 -11.08 5.67
CA ASP A 167 -0.58 -10.10 6.68
C ASP A 167 -1.60 -8.97 6.86
N ALA A 168 -1.87 -8.27 5.77
CA ALA A 168 -2.81 -7.16 5.75
C ALA A 168 -4.25 -7.50 6.18
N VAL A 169 -4.72 -8.73 5.94
CA VAL A 169 -6.06 -9.20 6.33
C VAL A 169 -6.07 -9.67 7.79
N CYS A 170 -5.04 -10.40 8.19
CA CYS A 170 -4.82 -10.90 9.55
C CYS A 170 -4.80 -9.79 10.59
N ASP A 171 -4.17 -8.64 10.29
CA ASP A 171 -4.19 -7.45 11.15
C ASP A 171 -5.62 -7.05 11.56
N LYS A 172 -6.54 -7.12 10.60
CA LYS A 172 -7.94 -6.69 10.76
C LYS A 172 -8.77 -7.78 11.45
N ALA A 173 -8.43 -9.03 11.19
CA ALA A 173 -9.08 -10.20 11.78
C ALA A 173 -8.85 -10.30 13.30
N PHE A 174 -7.79 -9.71 13.85
CA PHE A 174 -7.60 -9.65 15.30
C PHE A 174 -8.42 -8.52 15.95
N VAL A 175 -8.27 -7.30 15.44
CA VAL A 175 -8.73 -6.10 16.13
C VAL A 175 -10.25 -5.92 16.07
N VAL A 176 -10.86 -6.20 14.92
CA VAL A 176 -12.31 -6.00 14.72
C VAL A 176 -13.16 -6.89 15.64
N PRO A 177 -12.94 -8.22 15.75
CA PRO A 177 -13.67 -9.04 16.71
C PRO A 177 -13.48 -8.62 18.17
N CYS A 178 -12.25 -8.21 18.54
CA CYS A 178 -11.97 -7.71 19.88
C CYS A 178 -12.83 -6.46 20.19
N TRP A 179 -12.90 -5.48 19.28
CA TRP A 179 -13.73 -4.29 19.47
C TRP A 179 -15.22 -4.60 19.50
N ILE A 180 -15.71 -5.51 18.66
CA ILE A 180 -17.12 -5.95 18.68
C ILE A 180 -17.47 -6.54 20.04
N MET A 181 -16.60 -7.36 20.61
CA MET A 181 -16.82 -7.93 21.94
C MET A 181 -16.70 -6.87 23.05
N LEU A 182 -15.80 -5.90 22.91
CA LEU A 182 -15.69 -4.77 23.84
C LEU A 182 -16.94 -3.88 23.85
N LEU A 183 -17.68 -3.77 22.74
CA LEU A 183 -18.98 -3.11 22.70
C LEU A 183 -20.02 -3.76 23.65
N HIS A 184 -19.88 -5.06 23.92
CA HIS A 184 -20.74 -5.77 24.89
C HIS A 184 -20.33 -5.49 26.34
N GLN A 185 -19.08 -5.08 26.58
CA GLN A 185 -18.55 -4.81 27.92
C GLN A 185 -18.59 -3.33 28.32
N VAL A 186 -19.14 -2.46 27.45
CA VAL A 186 -19.35 -1.04 27.76
C VAL A 186 -20.20 -0.92 29.04
N ALA A 187 -19.60 -0.40 30.10
CA ALA A 187 -20.25 -0.25 31.40
C ALA A 187 -21.53 0.61 31.29
N ASN A 188 -22.56 0.28 32.08
CA ASN A 188 -23.90 0.85 32.01
C ASN A 188 -24.04 2.34 32.44
N ALA A 189 -22.97 3.13 32.45
CA ALA A 189 -22.96 4.47 33.03
C ALA A 189 -23.07 5.61 31.98
N GLY A 190 -24.31 6.07 31.71
CA GLY A 190 -24.60 7.43 31.22
C GLY A 190 -24.10 7.79 29.80
N TYR A 191 -23.89 9.09 29.54
CA TYR A 191 -23.50 9.64 28.23
C TYR A 191 -22.15 9.10 27.70
N PHE A 192 -21.25 8.67 28.59
CA PHE A 192 -19.97 8.06 28.20
C PHE A 192 -20.13 6.76 27.43
N ARG A 193 -21.25 6.05 27.63
CA ARG A 193 -21.63 4.88 26.84
C ARG A 193 -21.67 5.23 25.35
N TRP A 194 -22.39 6.30 24.98
CA TRP A 194 -22.54 6.70 23.58
C TRP A 194 -21.21 7.06 22.93
N ILE A 195 -20.31 7.71 23.67
CA ILE A 195 -18.96 8.06 23.18
C ILE A 195 -18.16 6.77 22.90
N GLN A 196 -18.18 5.80 23.82
CA GLN A 196 -17.52 4.51 23.63
C GLN A 196 -18.05 3.75 22.41
N TYR A 197 -19.38 3.66 22.26
CA TYR A 197 -20.01 3.06 21.09
C TYR A 197 -19.60 3.77 19.80
N PHE A 198 -19.64 5.11 19.80
CA PHE A 198 -19.30 5.90 18.62
C PHE A 198 -17.85 5.65 18.18
N ILE A 199 -16.88 5.75 19.10
CA ILE A 199 -15.45 5.56 18.77
C ILE A 199 -15.19 4.15 18.25
N LEU A 200 -15.62 3.13 18.99
CA LEU A 200 -15.40 1.73 18.60
C LEU A 200 -16.10 1.40 17.29
N PHE A 201 -17.32 1.90 17.06
CA PHE A 201 -18.05 1.70 15.82
C PHE A 201 -17.31 2.31 14.62
N TRP A 202 -16.82 3.55 14.74
CA TRP A 202 -16.06 4.18 13.67
C TRP A 202 -14.73 3.49 13.38
N LEU A 203 -14.03 3.02 14.40
CA LEU A 203 -12.82 2.22 14.22
C LEU A 203 -13.12 0.90 13.51
N ILE A 204 -14.18 0.18 13.92
CA ILE A 204 -14.64 -1.04 13.24
C ILE A 204 -14.95 -0.75 11.77
N LEU A 205 -15.74 0.28 11.47
CA LEU A 205 -16.08 0.65 10.10
C LEU A 205 -14.85 1.00 9.27
N ALA A 206 -13.91 1.77 9.82
CA ALA A 206 -12.68 2.15 9.13
C ALA A 206 -11.81 0.94 8.82
N GLU A 207 -11.61 0.04 9.80
CA GLU A 207 -10.77 -1.15 9.61
C GLU A 207 -11.39 -2.18 8.68
N VAL A 208 -12.72 -2.40 8.76
CA VAL A 208 -13.45 -3.24 7.79
C VAL A 208 -13.35 -2.64 6.38
N SER A 209 -13.56 -1.33 6.24
CA SER A 209 -13.42 -0.66 4.94
C SER A 209 -11.99 -0.79 4.37
N SER A 210 -10.98 -0.59 5.22
CA SER A 210 -9.57 -0.78 4.88
C SER A 210 -9.29 -2.22 4.43
N ALA A 211 -9.85 -3.22 5.12
CA ALA A 211 -9.75 -4.64 4.75
C ALA A 211 -10.37 -4.92 3.38
N CYS A 212 -11.59 -4.43 3.13
CA CYS A 212 -12.27 -4.59 1.85
C CYS A 212 -11.48 -3.96 0.69
N ILE A 213 -10.88 -2.79 0.91
CA ILE A 213 -10.06 -2.13 -0.12
C ILE A 213 -8.80 -2.95 -0.41
N ARG A 214 -8.11 -3.45 0.62
CA ARG A 214 -6.92 -4.30 0.42
C ARG A 214 -7.27 -5.63 -0.24
N PHE A 215 -8.39 -6.23 0.12
CA PHE A 215 -8.89 -7.44 -0.52
C PHE A 215 -9.15 -7.21 -1.99
N ARG A 216 -9.88 -6.15 -2.34
CA ARG A 216 -10.10 -5.76 -3.73
C ARG A 216 -8.77 -5.52 -4.45
N ALA A 217 -7.86 -4.74 -3.87
CA ALA A 217 -6.58 -4.40 -4.48
C ALA A 217 -5.72 -5.63 -4.80
N TYR A 218 -5.73 -6.66 -3.96
CA TYR A 218 -5.01 -7.91 -4.23
C TYR A 218 -5.54 -8.62 -5.48
N TYR A 219 -6.86 -8.78 -5.57
CA TYR A 219 -7.51 -9.48 -6.69
C TYR A 219 -7.58 -8.66 -7.98
N THR A 220 -7.53 -7.33 -7.88
CA THR A 220 -7.49 -6.42 -9.04
C THR A 220 -6.08 -5.91 -9.35
N SER A 221 -5.05 -6.47 -8.73
CA SER A 221 -3.66 -6.09 -9.03
C SER A 221 -3.33 -6.43 -10.49
N THR A 222 -2.60 -5.55 -11.15
CA THR A 222 -2.31 -5.72 -12.58
C THR A 222 -1.38 -6.88 -12.84
N GLY A 223 -0.60 -7.35 -11.86
CA GLY A 223 0.31 -8.48 -12.03
C GLY A 223 1.74 -8.06 -12.42
N VAL A 224 2.02 -6.77 -12.47
CA VAL A 224 3.37 -6.20 -12.62
C VAL A 224 3.62 -5.30 -11.42
N ALA A 225 4.86 -5.30 -10.92
CA ALA A 225 5.23 -4.41 -9.82
C ALA A 225 5.10 -2.94 -10.24
N SER A 226 4.54 -2.11 -9.36
CA SER A 226 4.52 -0.68 -9.58
C SER A 226 5.95 -0.15 -9.68
N PRO A 227 6.26 0.72 -10.66
CA PRO A 227 7.60 1.23 -10.86
C PRO A 227 8.04 2.10 -9.66
N LYS A 228 9.35 2.13 -9.38
CA LYS A 228 9.89 2.97 -8.32
C LYS A 228 9.84 4.43 -8.77
N VAL A 229 9.51 5.36 -7.90
CA VAL A 229 9.41 6.78 -8.26
C VAL A 229 10.53 7.58 -7.60
N GLU A 230 11.25 8.36 -8.40
CA GLU A 230 12.37 9.20 -7.96
C GLU A 230 12.16 10.66 -8.36
N GLY A 231 12.62 11.58 -7.51
CA GLY A 231 12.52 13.03 -7.77
C GLY A 231 11.09 13.59 -7.75
N PHE A 232 10.09 12.73 -7.52
CA PHE A 232 8.70 13.10 -7.34
C PHE A 232 8.18 12.46 -6.06
N ASP A 233 7.76 13.31 -5.12
CA ASP A 233 7.25 12.85 -3.84
C ASP A 233 5.78 12.44 -3.96
N PHE A 234 5.49 11.28 -4.60
CA PHE A 234 4.24 10.59 -4.28
C PHE A 234 4.17 10.31 -2.77
N SER A 235 5.34 10.27 -2.11
CA SER A 235 5.58 9.98 -0.70
C SER A 235 5.29 11.11 0.30
N THR A 236 4.85 12.32 -0.12
CA THR A 236 4.08 13.18 0.80
C THR A 236 2.84 12.43 1.29
N SER A 237 2.38 11.41 0.52
CA SER A 237 1.38 10.44 0.93
C SER A 237 1.94 9.09 1.38
N ALA A 238 2.93 8.46 0.72
CA ALA A 238 3.33 7.06 0.99
C ALA A 238 4.24 6.85 2.22
N VAL A 239 5.35 7.59 2.37
CA VAL A 239 6.23 7.47 3.56
C VAL A 239 5.53 8.07 4.78
N LYS A 240 4.89 9.24 4.62
CA LYS A 240 3.98 9.76 5.65
C LYS A 240 2.81 8.82 5.93
N ALA A 241 2.25 8.08 4.95
CA ALA A 241 1.20 7.09 5.21
C ALA A 241 1.73 5.86 5.94
N ASP A 242 2.96 5.44 5.69
CA ASP A 242 3.54 4.30 6.42
C ASP A 242 3.71 4.67 7.90
N HIS A 243 4.25 5.86 8.19
CA HIS A 243 4.35 6.35 9.58
C HIS A 243 3.00 6.62 10.23
N VAL A 244 2.06 7.26 9.51
CA VAL A 244 0.69 7.49 10.01
C VAL A 244 -0.04 6.15 10.24
N GLY A 245 0.16 5.17 9.36
CA GLY A 245 -0.43 3.84 9.46
C GLY A 245 0.09 3.07 10.68
N LYS A 246 1.41 3.09 10.91
CA LYS A 246 2.04 2.48 12.09
C LYS A 246 1.64 3.19 13.38
N ALA A 247 1.62 4.52 13.38
CA ALA A 247 1.18 5.29 14.55
C ALA A 247 -0.30 4.98 14.88
N LYS A 248 -1.17 4.95 13.87
CA LYS A 248 -2.58 4.53 14.01
C LYS A 248 -2.68 3.17 14.69
N GLN A 249 -1.93 2.18 14.21
CA GLN A 249 -1.90 0.85 14.80
C GLN A 249 -1.46 0.87 16.26
N THR A 250 -0.40 1.60 16.60
CA THR A 250 0.02 1.77 18.00
C THR A 250 -1.07 2.41 18.87
N PHE A 251 -1.75 3.46 18.40
CA PHE A 251 -2.88 4.06 19.13
C PHE A 251 -4.04 3.08 19.32
N GLU A 252 -4.37 2.32 18.27
CA GLU A 252 -5.42 1.28 18.30
C GLU A 252 -5.07 0.18 19.30
N MET A 253 -3.87 -0.37 19.25
CA MET A 253 -3.47 -1.52 20.06
C MET A 253 -3.23 -1.13 21.53
N VAL A 254 -2.47 -0.07 21.78
CA VAL A 254 -2.23 0.44 23.14
C VAL A 254 -3.52 0.98 23.75
N GLY A 255 -4.32 1.70 22.95
CA GLY A 255 -5.65 2.16 23.37
C GLY A 255 -6.57 1.00 23.73
N THR A 256 -6.61 -0.06 22.93
CA THR A 256 -7.42 -1.28 23.21
C THR A 256 -6.94 -1.98 24.47
N ALA A 257 -5.64 -2.16 24.64
CA ALA A 257 -5.05 -2.80 25.81
C ALA A 257 -5.45 -2.07 27.11
N LEU A 258 -5.31 -0.75 27.12
CA LEU A 258 -5.68 0.09 28.26
C LEU A 258 -7.19 0.18 28.46
N TYR A 259 -7.97 0.12 27.37
CA TYR A 259 -9.43 0.17 27.41
C TYR A 259 -10.02 -1.04 28.14
N VAL A 260 -9.45 -2.23 27.92
CA VAL A 260 -9.85 -3.50 28.54
C VAL A 260 -9.70 -3.46 30.07
N ILE A 261 -8.74 -2.69 30.61
CA ILE A 261 -8.48 -2.62 32.06
C ILE A 261 -9.38 -1.55 32.70
N PRO A 262 -10.27 -1.89 33.66
CA PRO A 262 -11.22 -0.96 34.27
C PRO A 262 -10.58 0.34 34.83
N LEU A 263 -9.39 0.23 35.41
CA LEU A 263 -8.66 1.36 35.99
C LEU A 263 -8.16 2.36 34.93
N THR A 264 -7.84 1.87 33.72
CA THR A 264 -7.27 2.68 32.64
C THR A 264 -8.23 2.87 31.47
N THR A 265 -9.49 2.43 31.59
CA THR A 265 -10.46 2.43 30.49
C THR A 265 -10.60 3.79 29.81
N TYR A 266 -10.67 4.87 30.57
CA TYR A 266 -10.79 6.22 30.01
C TYR A 266 -9.53 6.69 29.27
N PHE A 267 -8.35 6.27 29.74
CA PHE A 267 -7.09 6.56 29.05
C PHE A 267 -6.99 5.76 27.74
N GLY A 268 -7.40 4.49 27.77
CA GLY A 268 -7.55 3.69 26.54
C GLY A 268 -8.54 4.29 25.56
N LEU A 269 -9.70 4.75 26.04
CA LEU A 269 -10.71 5.42 25.22
C LEU A 269 -10.18 6.72 24.59
N ALA A 270 -9.40 7.51 25.34
CA ALA A 270 -8.77 8.71 24.80
C ALA A 270 -7.80 8.37 23.66
N LEU A 271 -6.96 7.34 23.81
CA LEU A 271 -6.06 6.89 22.75
C LEU A 271 -6.82 6.35 21.52
N LEU A 272 -7.88 5.57 21.73
CA LEU A 272 -8.76 5.12 20.65
C LEU A 272 -9.47 6.29 19.94
N SER A 273 -9.84 7.34 20.66
CA SER A 273 -10.40 8.56 20.07
C SER A 273 -9.40 9.24 19.14
N LEU A 274 -8.11 9.28 19.53
CA LEU A 274 -7.03 9.82 18.71
C LEU A 274 -6.74 8.95 17.47
N ALA A 275 -7.07 7.65 17.53
CA ALA A 275 -6.95 6.75 16.38
C ALA A 275 -8.02 7.00 15.30
N VAL A 276 -9.20 7.53 15.64
CA VAL A 276 -10.32 7.68 14.68
C VAL A 276 -9.94 8.56 13.47
N PRO A 277 -9.39 9.77 13.62
CA PRO A 277 -8.97 10.58 12.46
C PRO A 277 -7.86 9.91 11.63
N LEU A 278 -6.97 9.16 12.29
CA LEU A 278 -5.90 8.41 11.61
C LEU A 278 -6.46 7.26 10.78
N ALA A 279 -7.46 6.54 11.30
CA ALA A 279 -8.16 5.47 10.60
C ALA A 279 -8.96 6.03 9.41
N TYR A 280 -9.65 7.15 9.59
CA TYR A 280 -10.33 7.86 8.50
C TYR A 280 -9.34 8.24 7.38
N GLU A 281 -8.24 8.90 7.70
CA GLU A 281 -7.24 9.30 6.70
C GLU A 281 -6.63 8.07 6.01
N SER A 282 -6.40 6.98 6.75
CA SER A 282 -5.92 5.71 6.20
C SER A 282 -6.88 5.11 5.18
N VAL A 283 -8.19 5.21 5.38
CA VAL A 283 -9.20 4.76 4.40
C VAL A 283 -9.32 5.74 3.24
N ARG A 284 -9.44 7.04 3.52
CA ARG A 284 -9.56 8.12 2.54
C ARG A 284 -8.46 8.05 1.48
N ARG A 285 -7.20 7.88 1.89
CA ARG A 285 -6.06 7.74 0.97
C ARG A 285 -6.17 6.52 0.05
N LYS A 286 -6.76 5.43 0.52
CA LYS A 286 -6.94 4.21 -0.28
C LYS A 286 -8.16 4.29 -1.21
N VAL A 287 -9.17 5.08 -0.85
CA VAL A 287 -10.38 5.28 -1.67
C VAL A 287 -10.16 6.32 -2.76
N LYS A 288 -9.38 7.38 -2.49
CA LYS A 288 -9.16 8.47 -3.44
C LYS A 288 -8.60 7.92 -4.74
N LYS A 289 -9.37 8.10 -5.82
CA LYS A 289 -8.96 7.63 -7.14
C LYS A 289 -7.82 8.49 -7.66
N ARG A 290 -6.73 7.84 -8.07
CA ARG A 290 -5.65 8.49 -8.82
C ARG A 290 -5.74 8.00 -10.25
N VAL A 291 -6.09 8.91 -11.14
CA VAL A 291 -6.30 8.63 -12.56
C VAL A 291 -4.98 8.86 -13.30
N MET A 292 -4.47 7.80 -13.90
CA MET A 292 -3.31 7.84 -14.77
C MET A 292 -3.77 7.89 -16.22
N TYR A 293 -3.10 8.72 -17.02
CA TYR A 293 -3.34 8.82 -18.44
C TYR A 293 -2.10 8.42 -19.23
N VAL A 294 -2.30 7.61 -20.27
CA VAL A 294 -1.26 7.24 -21.24
C VAL A 294 -1.79 7.48 -22.64
N LEU A 295 -0.93 7.92 -23.56
CA LEU A 295 -1.26 8.02 -24.97
C LEU A 295 -0.78 6.77 -25.71
N ALA A 296 -1.70 6.10 -26.39
CA ALA A 296 -1.40 4.99 -27.29
C ALA A 296 -1.11 5.54 -28.70
N ASP A 297 0.16 5.80 -28.97
CA ASP A 297 0.64 6.25 -30.28
C ASP A 297 1.09 5.10 -31.19
N ASN A 298 1.61 4.02 -30.60
CA ASN A 298 2.06 2.83 -31.31
C ASN A 298 0.93 2.12 -32.07
N ASP A 299 1.22 1.68 -33.29
CA ASP A 299 0.26 0.92 -34.11
C ASP A 299 0.09 -0.54 -33.64
N ALA A 300 1.09 -1.09 -32.95
CA ALA A 300 1.09 -2.46 -32.46
C ALA A 300 0.93 -2.51 -30.93
N LEU A 301 -0.04 -3.30 -30.45
CA LEU A 301 -0.15 -3.65 -29.04
C LEU A 301 0.75 -4.86 -28.75
N ASP A 302 1.98 -4.59 -28.29
CA ASP A 302 2.93 -5.62 -27.90
C ASP A 302 3.01 -5.79 -26.36
N HIS A 303 3.81 -6.76 -25.92
CA HIS A 303 4.00 -7.03 -24.50
C HIS A 303 4.66 -5.86 -23.73
N LYS A 304 5.41 -4.98 -24.40
CA LYS A 304 6.05 -3.82 -23.76
C LYS A 304 5.01 -2.74 -23.48
N VAL A 305 4.12 -2.47 -24.44
CA VAL A 305 2.99 -1.55 -24.28
C VAL A 305 2.06 -2.06 -23.16
N ILE A 306 1.72 -3.35 -23.17
CA ILE A 306 0.89 -3.95 -22.11
C ILE A 306 1.58 -3.85 -20.75
N LYS A 307 2.87 -4.18 -20.64
CA LYS A 307 3.64 -4.03 -19.39
C LYS A 307 3.63 -2.57 -18.90
N PHE A 308 3.87 -1.62 -19.80
CA PHE A 308 3.83 -0.19 -19.51
C PHE A 308 2.45 0.24 -18.97
N TRP A 309 1.36 -0.18 -19.61
CA TRP A 309 0.00 0.10 -19.12
C TRP A 309 -0.26 -0.53 -17.75
N MET A 310 0.19 -1.76 -17.52
CA MET A 310 0.08 -2.42 -16.21
C MET A 310 0.87 -1.69 -15.11
N GLN A 311 2.05 -1.17 -15.43
CA GLN A 311 2.86 -0.33 -14.53
C GLN A 311 2.18 1.01 -14.27
N ALA A 312 1.67 1.66 -15.32
CA ALA A 312 0.93 2.92 -15.22
C ALA A 312 -0.31 2.78 -14.32
N LYS A 313 -1.12 1.75 -14.55
CA LYS A 313 -2.25 1.40 -13.68
C LYS A 313 -1.80 1.11 -12.25
N GLY A 314 -0.66 0.43 -12.05
CA GLY A 314 -0.10 0.15 -10.73
C GLY A 314 0.34 1.38 -9.93
N MET A 315 0.59 2.52 -10.59
CA MET A 315 0.90 3.78 -9.91
C MET A 315 -0.35 4.53 -9.42
N GLY A 316 -1.51 4.22 -10.00
CA GLY A 316 -2.79 4.83 -9.67
C GLY A 316 -3.82 3.78 -9.29
N SER A 317 -5.09 4.18 -9.30
CA SER A 317 -6.22 3.26 -9.11
C SER A 317 -7.15 3.23 -10.32
N LYS A 318 -6.93 4.11 -11.30
CA LYS A 318 -7.60 4.13 -12.60
C LYS A 318 -6.59 4.45 -13.71
N LEU A 319 -6.68 3.78 -14.84
CA LEU A 319 -5.91 4.02 -16.06
C LEU A 319 -6.87 4.40 -17.19
N ILE A 320 -6.58 5.53 -17.82
CA ILE A 320 -7.21 6.01 -19.04
C ILE A 320 -6.19 5.91 -20.17
N VAL A 321 -6.57 5.29 -21.29
CA VAL A 321 -5.75 5.23 -22.51
C VAL A 321 -6.35 6.17 -23.55
N GLY A 322 -5.58 7.13 -24.04
CA GLY A 322 -5.98 7.99 -25.15
C GLY A 322 -5.51 7.45 -26.50
N VAL A 323 -6.39 7.45 -27.50
CA VAL A 323 -6.06 7.11 -28.89
C VAL A 323 -6.37 8.33 -29.77
N THR A 324 -5.37 8.87 -30.45
CA THR A 324 -5.49 10.14 -31.20
C THR A 324 -6.28 10.01 -32.51
N ASP A 325 -6.05 8.94 -33.28
CA ASP A 325 -6.67 8.75 -34.59
C ASP A 325 -7.91 7.84 -34.48
N PRO A 326 -9.12 8.34 -34.80
CA PRO A 326 -10.34 7.53 -34.78
C PRO A 326 -10.30 6.36 -35.77
N LYS A 327 -9.45 6.41 -36.80
CA LYS A 327 -9.28 5.31 -37.75
C LYS A 327 -8.56 4.11 -37.12
N LYS A 328 -7.92 4.26 -35.96
CA LYS A 328 -7.30 3.17 -35.19
C LYS A 328 -8.33 2.43 -34.33
N ALA A 329 -9.45 2.02 -34.93
CA ALA A 329 -10.52 1.30 -34.24
C ALA A 329 -10.01 0.03 -33.54
N ASP A 330 -9.10 -0.71 -34.16
CA ASP A 330 -8.49 -1.90 -33.57
C ASP A 330 -7.70 -1.58 -32.30
N MET A 331 -6.97 -0.45 -32.26
CA MET A 331 -6.25 -0.04 -31.05
C MET A 331 -7.22 0.32 -29.92
N ILE A 332 -8.33 1.00 -30.23
CA ILE A 332 -9.37 1.32 -29.25
C ILE A 332 -9.95 0.02 -28.66
N LEU A 333 -10.31 -0.94 -29.51
CA LEU A 333 -10.87 -2.22 -29.07
C LEU A 333 -9.85 -3.08 -28.30
N ASN A 334 -8.59 -3.07 -28.73
CA ASN A 334 -7.49 -3.76 -28.04
C ASN A 334 -7.22 -3.14 -26.66
N ALA A 335 -7.25 -1.81 -26.55
CA ALA A 335 -7.14 -1.11 -25.27
C ALA A 335 -8.32 -1.46 -24.35
N CYS A 336 -9.56 -1.43 -24.84
CA CYS A 336 -10.75 -1.85 -24.10
C CYS A 336 -10.70 -3.33 -23.66
N SER A 337 -10.00 -4.18 -24.43
CA SER A 337 -9.85 -5.61 -24.12
C SER A 337 -8.73 -5.90 -23.11
N THR A 338 -7.93 -4.89 -22.75
CA THR A 338 -6.79 -5.07 -21.84
C THR A 338 -7.25 -4.86 -20.40
N ALA A 339 -7.13 -5.90 -19.57
CA ALA A 339 -7.70 -5.92 -18.21
C ALA A 339 -7.21 -4.81 -17.24
N CYS A 340 -6.06 -4.17 -17.50
CA CYS A 340 -5.56 -3.06 -16.68
C CYS A 340 -6.09 -1.67 -17.09
N VAL A 341 -6.77 -1.57 -18.24
CA VAL A 341 -7.34 -0.32 -18.77
C VAL A 341 -8.78 -0.20 -18.26
N ASP A 342 -9.12 0.91 -17.61
CA ASP A 342 -10.49 1.13 -17.13
C ASP A 342 -11.34 1.90 -18.14
N GLU A 343 -10.73 2.86 -18.83
CA GLU A 343 -11.41 3.72 -19.80
C GLU A 343 -10.49 4.04 -20.99
N VAL A 344 -11.11 4.25 -22.16
CA VAL A 344 -10.43 4.66 -23.39
C VAL A 344 -11.05 5.95 -23.89
N ILE A 345 -10.22 6.95 -24.16
CA ILE A 345 -10.64 8.19 -24.83
C ILE A 345 -10.28 8.03 -26.31
N ALA A 346 -11.30 7.80 -27.13
CA ALA A 346 -11.16 7.91 -28.58
C ALA A 346 -11.02 9.39 -28.97
N GLU A 347 -10.27 9.66 -30.05
CA GLU A 347 -9.99 11.02 -30.53
C GLU A 347 -9.32 11.91 -29.47
N ALA A 348 -8.42 11.32 -28.68
CA ALA A 348 -7.65 12.06 -27.70
C ALA A 348 -6.80 13.15 -28.37
N PRO A 349 -6.58 14.31 -27.72
CA PRO A 349 -5.76 15.36 -28.30
C PRO A 349 -4.31 14.88 -28.47
N ALA A 350 -3.67 15.28 -29.57
CA ALA A 350 -2.26 14.97 -29.81
C ALA A 350 -1.33 15.56 -28.74
N LYS A 351 -1.74 16.67 -28.11
CA LYS A 351 -1.10 17.24 -26.92
C LYS A 351 -2.15 17.46 -25.83
N ALA A 352 -1.97 16.79 -24.69
CA ALA A 352 -2.82 16.98 -23.52
C ALA A 352 -2.44 18.29 -22.81
N ASP A 353 -3.43 19.16 -22.63
CA ASP A 353 -3.30 20.41 -21.88
C ASP A 353 -3.95 20.30 -20.50
N LYS A 354 -3.82 21.35 -19.67
CA LYS A 354 -4.36 21.35 -18.31
C LYS A 354 -5.89 21.22 -18.29
N LYS A 355 -6.58 21.80 -19.26
CA LYS A 355 -8.06 21.72 -19.37
C LYS A 355 -8.52 20.31 -19.65
N PHE A 356 -7.82 19.60 -20.54
CA PHE A 356 -8.08 18.19 -20.82
C PHE A 356 -7.87 17.35 -19.55
N LEU A 357 -6.79 17.58 -18.81
CA LEU A 357 -6.54 16.89 -17.54
C LEU A 357 -7.67 17.14 -16.52
N GLU A 358 -8.08 18.39 -16.34
CA GLU A 358 -9.18 18.78 -15.45
C GLU A 358 -10.53 18.19 -15.88
N GLN A 359 -10.81 18.15 -17.19
CA GLN A 359 -12.06 17.61 -17.72
C GLN A 359 -12.26 16.12 -17.39
N TYR A 360 -11.18 15.34 -17.37
CA TYR A 360 -11.22 13.89 -17.15
C TYR A 360 -10.67 13.47 -15.77
N ASP A 361 -10.50 14.42 -14.85
CA ASP A 361 -9.92 14.22 -13.52
C ASP A 361 -8.56 13.47 -13.56
N ILE A 362 -7.76 13.70 -14.60
CA ILE A 362 -6.45 13.06 -14.80
C ILE A 362 -5.47 13.69 -13.82
N ALA A 363 -4.90 12.85 -12.94
CA ALA A 363 -3.92 13.30 -11.97
C ALA A 363 -2.51 13.38 -12.58
N TYR A 364 -2.14 12.37 -13.39
CA TYR A 364 -0.83 12.30 -14.03
C TYR A 364 -0.91 11.73 -15.43
N VAL A 365 -0.02 12.24 -16.27
CA VAL A 365 0.26 11.71 -17.60
C VAL A 365 1.57 10.91 -17.55
N LEU A 366 1.58 9.73 -18.14
CA LEU A 366 2.74 8.84 -18.18
C LEU A 366 3.21 8.65 -19.62
N SER A 367 4.52 8.77 -19.83
CA SER A 367 5.17 8.50 -21.12
C SER A 367 6.34 7.52 -20.95
N LEU A 368 6.71 6.86 -22.04
CA LEU A 368 7.97 6.11 -22.13
C LEU A 368 9.13 7.08 -22.43
N SER A 369 10.36 6.74 -22.04
CA SER A 369 11.54 7.58 -22.32
C SER A 369 11.79 7.83 -23.82
N ALA A 370 11.42 6.88 -24.67
CA ALA A 370 11.56 7.03 -26.12
C ALA A 370 10.42 7.84 -26.77
N GLN A 371 9.32 8.09 -26.04
CA GLN A 371 8.14 8.75 -26.57
C GLN A 371 8.33 10.26 -26.58
N ALA A 372 7.96 10.91 -27.68
CA ALA A 372 7.94 12.36 -27.74
C ALA A 372 6.94 12.91 -26.70
N PRO A 373 7.24 14.02 -26.00
CA PRO A 373 6.30 14.62 -25.07
C PRO A 373 4.99 14.98 -25.78
N PHE A 374 3.89 14.40 -25.32
CA PHE A 374 2.53 14.66 -25.82
C PHE A 374 1.72 15.53 -24.85
N VAL A 375 2.40 16.38 -24.09
CA VAL A 375 1.81 17.30 -23.13
C VAL A 375 2.25 18.74 -23.43
N THR A 376 1.47 19.73 -23.00
CA THR A 376 1.87 21.13 -23.08
C THR A 376 2.86 21.51 -21.97
N ASP A 377 3.58 22.62 -22.15
CA ASP A 377 4.54 23.11 -21.15
C ASP A 377 3.85 23.43 -19.80
N GLU A 378 2.59 23.85 -19.82
CA GLU A 378 1.79 24.05 -18.61
C GLU A 378 1.68 22.78 -17.75
N VAL A 379 1.50 21.62 -18.40
CA VAL A 379 1.41 20.32 -17.73
C VAL A 379 2.78 19.88 -17.20
N LEU A 380 3.86 20.19 -17.94
CA LEU A 380 5.23 19.96 -17.48
C LEU A 380 5.58 20.82 -16.26
N HIS A 381 5.24 22.10 -16.29
CA HIS A 381 5.48 23.03 -15.19
C HIS A 381 4.63 22.73 -13.95
N ALA A 382 3.50 22.04 -14.10
CA ALA A 382 2.67 21.56 -13.00
C ALA A 382 3.17 20.22 -12.41
N ASP A 383 4.28 19.66 -12.90
CA ASP A 383 4.81 18.34 -12.56
C ASP A 383 3.77 17.21 -12.71
N CYS A 384 2.85 17.36 -13.67
CA CYS A 384 1.81 16.38 -13.97
C CYS A 384 2.24 15.33 -15.01
N CYS A 385 3.42 15.47 -15.61
CA CYS A 385 3.95 14.52 -16.59
C CYS A 385 5.12 13.72 -16.02
N LEU A 386 5.04 12.41 -16.15
CA LEU A 386 5.97 11.44 -15.58
C LEU A 386 6.50 10.53 -16.69
N VAL A 387 7.80 10.23 -16.65
CA VAL A 387 8.45 9.33 -17.61
C VAL A 387 8.86 8.05 -16.89
N ILE A 388 8.46 6.91 -17.43
CA ILE A 388 8.97 5.61 -17.01
C ILE A 388 10.25 5.32 -17.81
N GLY A 389 11.38 5.27 -17.10
CA GLY A 389 12.68 4.89 -17.66
C GLY A 389 12.75 3.41 -17.99
N ASP A 390 13.72 3.04 -18.83
CA ASP A 390 14.05 1.64 -19.13
C ASP A 390 14.52 0.87 -17.88
N ASP A 391 14.96 1.59 -16.85
CA ASP A 391 15.28 1.09 -15.51
C ASP A 391 14.06 0.84 -14.62
N ALA A 392 12.84 0.97 -15.17
CA ALA A 392 11.57 0.90 -14.44
C ALA A 392 11.47 1.92 -13.29
N VAL A 393 12.20 3.03 -13.41
CA VAL A 393 12.11 4.16 -12.48
C VAL A 393 11.35 5.31 -13.13
N VAL A 394 10.37 5.83 -12.43
CA VAL A 394 9.57 6.97 -12.86
C VAL A 394 10.15 8.27 -12.35
N ARG A 395 10.25 9.26 -13.24
CA ARG A 395 10.79 10.59 -12.93
C ARG A 395 9.89 11.67 -13.53
N PRO A 396 9.78 12.86 -12.92
CA PRO A 396 9.16 14.01 -13.56
C PRO A 396 9.83 14.33 -14.88
N LEU A 397 9.04 14.57 -15.92
CA LEU A 397 9.55 15.10 -17.17
C LEU A 397 9.87 16.58 -16.96
N LYS A 398 11.16 16.92 -16.85
CA LYS A 398 11.58 18.31 -16.77
C LYS A 398 11.48 18.97 -18.16
N PRO A 399 11.02 20.23 -18.25
CA PRO A 399 11.13 20.98 -19.50
C PRO A 399 12.60 21.05 -19.91
N LYS A 400 12.88 20.93 -21.22
CA LYS A 400 14.23 21.19 -21.73
C LYS A 400 14.57 22.62 -21.39
N THR A 401 15.42 22.85 -20.41
CA THR A 401 16.03 24.16 -20.20
C THR A 401 16.79 24.46 -21.46
N GLU A 402 16.36 25.46 -22.22
CA GLU A 402 17.15 26.02 -23.31
C GLU A 402 18.50 26.38 -22.71
N HIS A 403 19.54 25.63 -23.05
CA HIS A 403 20.90 26.09 -22.88
C HIS A 403 21.04 27.29 -23.81
N THR A 404 20.81 28.49 -23.27
CA THR A 404 21.30 29.72 -23.87
C THR A 404 22.82 29.69 -23.75
N ASP A 405 23.47 29.13 -24.76
CA ASP A 405 24.90 29.30 -25.01
C ASP A 405 25.19 30.69 -25.61
#